data_AF-A0A3L7QG24-F1
#
_entry.id   AF-A0A3L7QG24-F1
#
_cell.length_a   1.000
_cell.length_b   1.000
_cell.length_c   1.000
_cell.angle_alpha   90.00
_cell.angle_beta   90.00
_cell.angle_gamma   90.00
#
_symmetry.space_group_name_H-M   'P 1'
#
loop_
_entity.id
_entity.type
_entity.pdbx_description
1 polymer ?
#
loop_
_entity_poly.entity_id
_entity_poly.type
_entity_poly.pdbx_seq_one_letter_code
_entity_poly.pdbx_strand_id
1 'polypeptide(L)'
;DRKNATAYYNLGIAQKGLNQIQLAVSAYKEALKLNPRMAEAFQNLANLYVEMGNIQQAQFHYHKAIEINPDFERAKAGLKRSYELAEEKKKAINPFGRLVNMEELANRTDSQFRPLSNQERLDDRAVIHQIAKDAEQQAQHLLATIREQVSPLISHINACAQASDPRTLAREYDHLSEVVANYGNAVAALTGRMDDLRAHERDKTL
;
A
#
# COMPACT_ATOMS: atom_id res chain seq x y z
N ASP A 1 -2.86 40.10 -28.84
CA ASP A 1 -3.57 38.93 -29.39
C ASP A 1 -3.61 37.81 -28.33
N ARG A 2 -4.80 37.40 -27.86
CA ARG A 2 -4.96 36.54 -26.65
C ARG A 2 -4.84 35.02 -26.93
N LYS A 3 -4.41 34.61 -28.13
CA LYS A 3 -4.38 33.20 -28.58
C LYS A 3 -3.00 32.76 -29.07
N ASN A 4 -1.96 32.98 -28.27
CA ASN A 4 -0.60 32.58 -28.65
C ASN A 4 -0.12 31.37 -27.82
N ALA A 5 -0.02 30.21 -28.46
CA ALA A 5 0.49 28.97 -27.85
C ALA A 5 1.88 29.16 -27.24
N THR A 6 2.77 29.91 -27.91
CA THR A 6 4.13 30.19 -27.44
C THR A 6 4.13 31.04 -26.17
N ALA A 7 3.16 31.95 -26.01
CA ALA A 7 3.03 32.74 -24.79
C ALA A 7 2.66 31.87 -23.57
N TYR A 8 1.71 30.95 -23.75
CA TYR A 8 1.36 29.98 -22.70
C TYR A 8 2.50 28.99 -22.41
N TYR A 9 3.24 28.56 -23.43
CA TYR A 9 4.43 27.72 -23.25
C TYR A 9 5.50 28.42 -22.41
N ASN A 10 5.83 29.67 -22.74
CA ASN A 10 6.80 30.47 -21.99
C ASN A 10 6.31 30.78 -20.56
N LEU A 11 5.01 30.99 -20.38
CA LEU A 11 4.40 31.13 -19.06
C LEU A 11 4.59 29.85 -18.23
N GLY A 12 4.39 28.68 -18.83
CA GLY A 12 4.65 27.39 -18.18
C GLY A 12 6.11 27.21 -17.76
N ILE A 13 7.06 27.66 -18.59
CA ILE A 13 8.50 27.67 -18.24
C ILE A 13 8.75 28.57 -17.03
N ALA A 14 8.24 29.80 -17.06
CA ALA A 14 8.43 30.76 -15.97
C ALA A 14 7.82 30.26 -14.65
N GLN A 15 6.59 29.73 -14.70
CA GLN A 15 5.91 29.16 -13.54
C GLN A 15 6.64 27.93 -12.99
N LYS A 16 7.21 27.09 -13.85
CA LYS A 16 8.09 26.00 -13.41
C LYS A 16 9.32 26.56 -12.66
N GLY A 17 9.97 27.58 -13.21
CA GLY A 17 11.12 28.24 -12.56
C GLY A 17 10.79 28.83 -11.19
N LEU A 18 9.54 29.24 -10.97
CA LEU A 18 9.01 29.70 -9.68
C LEU A 18 8.49 28.56 -8.78
N ASN A 19 8.72 27.30 -9.14
CA ASN A 19 8.21 26.11 -8.46
C ASN A 19 6.67 26.04 -8.34
N GLN A 20 5.94 26.74 -9.22
CA GLN A 20 4.48 26.75 -9.28
C GLN A 20 3.97 25.62 -10.18
N ILE A 21 4.23 24.37 -9.78
CA ILE A 21 4.06 23.17 -10.63
C ILE A 21 2.66 23.05 -11.25
N GLN A 22 1.59 23.24 -10.46
CA GLN A 22 0.21 23.11 -10.95
C GLN A 22 -0.17 24.19 -11.98
N LEU A 23 0.33 25.41 -11.78
CA LEU A 23 0.13 26.50 -12.74
C LEU A 23 0.89 26.20 -14.05
N ALA A 24 2.13 25.72 -13.94
CA ALA A 24 2.93 25.34 -15.11
C ALA A 24 2.26 24.24 -15.94
N VAL A 25 1.71 23.20 -15.29
CA VAL A 25 0.91 22.16 -15.97
C VAL A 25 -0.27 22.78 -16.72
N SER A 26 -1.00 23.70 -16.08
CA SER A 26 -2.16 24.35 -16.69
C SER A 26 -1.75 25.20 -17.91
N ALA A 27 -0.67 25.96 -17.79
CA ALA A 27 -0.14 26.77 -18.88
C ALA A 27 0.33 25.91 -20.07
N TYR A 28 1.05 24.80 -19.83
CA TYR A 28 1.42 23.88 -20.91
C TYR A 28 0.21 23.22 -21.56
N LYS A 29 -0.84 22.86 -20.80
CA LYS A 29 -2.08 22.32 -21.38
C LYS A 29 -2.79 23.35 -22.27
N GLU A 30 -2.85 24.61 -21.87
CA GLU A 30 -3.39 25.68 -22.73
C GLU A 30 -2.54 25.90 -23.99
N ALA A 31 -1.21 25.85 -23.88
CA ALA A 31 -0.32 25.89 -25.03
C ALA A 31 -0.61 24.74 -26.01
N LEU A 32 -0.83 23.53 -25.50
CA LEU A 32 -1.14 22.34 -26.30
C LEU A 32 -2.56 22.35 -26.88
N LYS A 33 -3.53 22.98 -26.22
CA LYS A 33 -4.87 23.22 -26.80
C LYS A 33 -4.79 24.14 -28.02
N LEU A 34 -3.95 25.19 -27.93
CA LEU A 34 -3.78 26.16 -29.01
C LEU A 34 -2.86 25.63 -30.13
N ASN A 35 -1.84 24.85 -29.79
CA ASN A 35 -0.97 24.16 -30.75
C ASN A 35 -0.74 22.70 -30.32
N PRO A 36 -1.54 21.76 -30.83
CA PRO A 36 -1.40 20.33 -30.53
C PRO A 36 -0.13 19.67 -31.09
N ARG A 37 0.67 20.39 -31.88
CA ARG A 37 1.91 19.87 -32.49
C ARG A 37 3.18 20.46 -31.84
N MET A 38 3.08 21.01 -30.64
CA MET A 38 4.22 21.56 -29.91
C MET A 38 4.92 20.47 -29.08
N ALA A 39 5.91 19.80 -29.67
CA ALA A 39 6.63 18.70 -29.05
C ALA A 39 7.30 19.10 -27.71
N GLU A 40 7.85 20.31 -27.64
CA GLU A 40 8.53 20.85 -26.47
C GLU A 40 7.58 21.05 -25.28
N ALA A 41 6.32 21.43 -25.55
CA ALA A 41 5.30 21.58 -24.52
C ALA A 41 4.90 20.20 -23.95
N PHE A 42 4.78 19.17 -24.80
CA PHE A 42 4.56 17.80 -24.35
C PHE A 42 5.73 17.27 -23.51
N GLN A 43 6.97 17.48 -23.94
CA GLN A 43 8.16 17.05 -23.20
C GLN A 43 8.28 17.75 -21.83
N ASN A 44 8.02 19.06 -21.76
CA ASN A 44 8.05 19.78 -20.49
C ASN A 44 6.90 19.39 -19.56
N LEU A 45 5.72 19.13 -20.10
CA LEU A 45 4.59 18.61 -19.33
C LEU A 45 4.89 17.20 -18.80
N ALA A 46 5.52 16.34 -19.59
CA ALA A 46 5.95 15.01 -19.17
C ALA A 46 6.97 15.07 -18.02
N ASN A 47 7.96 15.97 -18.11
CA ASN A 47 8.93 16.20 -17.03
C ASN A 47 8.22 16.57 -15.71
N LEU A 48 7.23 17.47 -15.76
CA LEU A 48 6.46 17.85 -14.57
C LEU A 48 5.68 16.66 -13.98
N TYR A 49 5.14 15.77 -14.83
CA TYR A 49 4.48 14.55 -14.35
C TYR A 49 5.45 13.57 -13.69
N VAL A 50 6.71 13.48 -14.15
CA VAL A 50 7.76 12.73 -13.45
C VAL A 50 8.03 13.34 -12.07
N GLU A 51 8.18 14.66 -11.99
CA GLU A 51 8.41 15.38 -10.71
C GLU A 51 7.25 15.18 -9.72
N MET A 52 6.01 15.10 -10.21
CA MET A 52 4.83 14.79 -9.40
C MET A 52 4.67 13.28 -9.08
N GLY A 53 5.57 12.43 -9.57
CA GLY A 53 5.52 10.98 -9.38
C GLY A 53 4.45 10.25 -10.20
N ASN A 54 3.75 10.95 -11.10
CA ASN A 54 2.73 10.40 -11.99
C ASN A 54 3.38 9.88 -13.29
N ILE A 55 4.05 8.74 -13.17
CA ILE A 55 4.89 8.16 -14.23
C ILE A 55 4.08 7.80 -15.49
N GLN A 56 2.83 7.36 -15.33
CA GLN A 56 1.97 6.98 -16.46
C GLN A 56 1.62 8.19 -17.35
N GLN A 57 1.27 9.32 -16.74
CA GLN A 57 1.00 10.56 -17.49
C GLN A 57 2.26 11.10 -18.15
N ALA A 58 3.42 10.98 -17.50
CA ALA A 58 4.69 11.35 -18.10
C ALA A 58 4.98 10.53 -19.37
N GLN A 59 4.85 9.20 -19.30
CA GLN A 59 5.05 8.30 -20.44
C GLN A 59 4.15 8.67 -21.62
N PHE A 60 2.86 8.89 -21.37
CA PHE A 60 1.90 9.32 -22.39
C PHE A 60 2.36 10.59 -23.11
N HIS A 61 2.77 11.63 -22.37
CA HIS A 61 3.18 12.89 -22.96
C HIS A 61 4.55 12.82 -23.65
N TYR A 62 5.51 12.01 -23.17
CA TYR A 62 6.74 11.75 -23.91
C TYR A 62 6.47 11.05 -25.25
N HIS A 63 5.59 10.04 -25.26
CA HIS A 63 5.18 9.38 -26.51
C HIS A 63 4.57 10.38 -27.49
N LYS A 64 3.72 11.30 -27.03
CA LYS A 64 3.18 12.37 -27.88
C LYS A 64 4.25 13.30 -28.43
N ALA A 65 5.25 13.66 -27.64
CA ALA A 65 6.36 14.48 -28.11
C ALA A 65 7.18 13.76 -29.22
N ILE A 66 7.41 12.45 -29.06
CA ILE A 66 8.13 11.61 -30.03
C ILE A 66 7.30 11.36 -31.29
N GLU A 67 5.98 11.19 -31.17
CA GLU A 67 5.07 11.05 -32.31
C GLU A 67 5.10 12.29 -33.22
N ILE A 68 5.21 13.48 -32.62
CA ILE A 68 5.31 14.76 -33.34
C ILE A 68 6.71 14.97 -33.92
N ASN A 69 7.75 14.69 -33.15
CA ASN A 69 9.14 14.79 -33.57
C ASN A 69 9.90 13.50 -33.23
N PRO A 70 10.01 12.57 -34.18
CA PRO A 70 10.69 11.30 -33.98
C PRO A 70 12.17 11.42 -33.62
N ASP A 71 12.83 12.53 -33.93
CA ASP A 71 14.24 12.78 -33.61
C ASP A 71 14.41 13.55 -32.30
N PHE A 72 13.35 13.67 -31.50
CA PHE A 72 13.40 14.43 -30.25
C PHE A 72 14.08 13.65 -29.12
N GLU A 73 15.41 13.63 -29.13
CA GLU A 73 16.25 12.85 -28.21
C GLU A 73 15.95 13.12 -26.72
N ARG A 74 15.63 14.37 -26.36
CA ARG A 74 15.26 14.71 -24.97
C ARG A 74 13.99 13.98 -24.51
N ALA A 75 13.00 13.81 -25.39
CA ALA A 75 11.78 13.09 -25.06
C ALA A 75 12.02 11.58 -24.98
N LYS A 76 12.85 11.01 -25.87
CA LYS A 76 13.27 9.60 -25.81
C LYS A 76 14.01 9.28 -24.51
N ALA A 77 14.96 10.12 -24.12
CA ALA A 77 15.71 9.97 -22.88
C ALA A 77 14.79 10.07 -21.65
N GLY A 78 13.86 11.04 -21.64
CA GLY A 78 12.86 11.18 -20.59
C GLY A 78 11.92 9.98 -20.48
N LEU A 79 11.48 9.44 -21.62
CA LEU A 79 10.66 8.23 -21.68
C LEU A 79 11.42 7.02 -21.11
N LYS A 80 12.67 6.77 -21.53
CA LYS A 80 13.49 5.69 -20.99
C LYS A 80 13.61 5.78 -19.47
N ARG A 81 13.95 6.96 -18.94
CA ARG A 81 14.04 7.21 -17.50
C ARG A 81 12.71 6.94 -16.78
N SER A 82 11.58 7.30 -17.40
CA SER A 82 10.26 7.04 -16.82
C SER A 82 9.95 5.54 -16.70
N TYR A 83 10.43 4.70 -17.62
CA TYR A 83 10.30 3.24 -17.52
C TYR A 83 11.19 2.67 -16.42
N GLU A 84 12.44 3.16 -16.30
CA GLU A 84 13.36 2.76 -15.22
C GLU A 84 12.75 3.06 -13.83
N LEU A 85 12.20 4.27 -13.64
CA LEU A 85 11.51 4.66 -12.41
C LEU A 85 10.26 3.80 -12.12
N ALA A 86 9.53 3.38 -13.15
CA ALA A 86 8.38 2.49 -12.97
C ALA A 86 8.81 1.10 -12.49
N GLU A 87 9.88 0.56 -13.05
CA GLU A 87 10.42 -0.76 -12.66
C GLU A 87 11.04 -0.73 -11.26
N GLU A 88 11.76 0.33 -10.89
CA GLU A 88 12.27 0.51 -9.52
C GLU A 88 11.13 0.52 -8.49
N LYS A 89 10.05 1.25 -8.78
CA LYS A 89 8.85 1.24 -7.92
C LYS A 89 8.21 -0.13 -7.83
N LYS A 90 8.17 -0.91 -8.92
CA LYS A 90 7.66 -2.29 -8.88
C LYS A 90 8.54 -3.20 -8.03
N LYS A 91 9.86 -3.10 -8.12
CA LYS A 91 10.79 -3.89 -7.30
C LYS A 91 10.69 -3.53 -5.82
N ALA A 92 10.41 -2.28 -5.50
CA ALA A 92 10.18 -1.83 -4.13
C ALA A 92 8.84 -2.33 -3.54
N ILE A 93 7.91 -2.79 -4.39
CA ILE A 93 6.65 -3.39 -3.92
C ILE A 93 6.93 -4.85 -3.57
N ASN A 94 6.87 -5.15 -2.28
CA ASN A 94 6.86 -6.52 -1.82
C ASN A 94 5.61 -7.23 -2.39
N PRO A 95 5.76 -8.30 -3.21
CA PRO A 95 4.63 -9.00 -3.81
C PRO A 95 3.71 -9.65 -2.76
N PHE A 96 4.21 -9.86 -1.55
CA PHE A 96 3.48 -10.39 -0.39
C PHE A 96 3.09 -9.29 0.62
N GLY A 97 3.26 -8.02 0.28
CA GLY A 97 2.99 -6.89 1.17
C GLY A 97 3.86 -6.92 2.43
N ARG A 98 3.32 -6.47 3.57
CA ARG A 98 4.04 -6.49 4.85
C ARG A 98 4.09 -7.89 5.50
N LEU A 99 3.46 -8.90 4.89
CA LEU A 99 3.30 -10.22 5.48
C LEU A 99 4.57 -11.08 5.43
N VAL A 100 5.46 -10.80 4.49
CA VAL A 100 6.70 -11.57 4.30
C VAL A 100 7.88 -10.62 4.23
N ASN A 101 8.85 -10.78 5.12
CA ASN A 101 10.13 -10.09 5.00
C ASN A 101 11.00 -10.81 3.96
N MET A 102 11.36 -10.12 2.87
CA MET A 102 12.15 -10.70 1.79
C MET A 102 13.60 -10.99 2.20
N GLU A 103 14.17 -10.23 3.15
CA GLU A 103 15.51 -10.48 3.68
C GLU A 103 15.55 -11.78 4.51
N GLU A 104 14.52 -12.01 5.34
CA GLU A 104 14.38 -13.28 6.06
C GLU A 104 14.18 -14.46 5.12
N LEU A 105 13.41 -14.29 4.03
CA LEU A 105 13.19 -15.35 3.05
C LEU A 105 14.48 -15.73 2.32
N ALA A 106 15.29 -14.73 1.93
CA ALA A 106 16.57 -14.96 1.27
C ALA A 106 17.56 -15.73 2.17
N ASN A 107 17.48 -15.55 3.49
CA ASN A 107 18.32 -16.27 4.45
C ASN A 107 17.84 -17.69 4.76
N ARG A 108 16.65 -18.11 4.31
CA ARG A 108 16.09 -19.46 4.54
C ARG A 108 16.51 -20.50 3.49
N THR A 109 17.42 -20.17 2.57
CA THR A 109 17.75 -21.03 1.42
C THR A 109 18.51 -22.31 1.77
N ASP A 110 19.02 -22.46 2.99
CA ASP A 110 19.65 -23.70 3.46
C ASP A 110 18.84 -24.32 4.61
N SER A 111 17.67 -24.88 4.30
CA SER A 111 17.08 -25.87 5.21
C SER A 111 17.69 -27.24 4.90
N GLN A 112 18.46 -27.77 5.84
CA GLN A 112 18.90 -29.15 5.76
C GLN A 112 17.69 -30.04 6.07
N PHE A 113 17.21 -30.76 5.07
CA PHE A 113 16.09 -31.68 5.26
C PHE A 113 16.61 -33.03 5.76
N ARG A 114 16.43 -33.31 7.07
CA ARG A 114 16.59 -34.67 7.59
C ARG A 114 15.25 -35.41 7.54
N PRO A 115 15.20 -36.63 6.98
CA PRO A 115 13.98 -37.43 7.01
C PRO A 115 13.63 -37.86 8.44
N LEU A 116 12.39 -37.57 8.86
CA LEU A 116 11.81 -38.00 10.13
C LEU A 116 11.46 -39.49 10.09
N SER A 117 11.67 -40.20 11.20
CA SER A 117 11.14 -41.54 11.43
C SER A 117 9.61 -41.54 11.50
N ASN A 118 8.99 -42.73 11.42
CA ASN A 118 7.53 -42.85 11.48
C ASN A 118 6.97 -42.38 12.84
N GLN A 119 7.69 -42.61 13.94
CA GLN A 119 7.28 -42.16 15.27
C GLN A 119 7.35 -40.63 15.37
N GLU A 120 8.45 -40.02 14.93
CA GLU A 120 8.60 -38.56 14.93
C GLU A 120 7.55 -37.86 14.05
N ARG A 121 7.12 -38.49 12.95
CA ARG A 121 6.01 -37.99 12.11
C ARG A 121 4.65 -38.08 12.80
N LEU A 122 4.42 -39.13 13.58
CA LEU A 122 3.18 -39.27 14.35
C LEU A 122 3.11 -38.23 15.46
N ASP A 123 4.20 -38.06 16.20
CA ASP A 123 4.32 -37.08 17.28
C ASP A 123 4.20 -35.65 16.73
N ASP A 124 4.84 -35.38 15.58
CA ASP A 124 4.70 -34.12 14.84
C ASP A 124 3.24 -33.79 14.51
N ARG A 125 2.54 -34.75 13.87
CA ARG A 125 1.16 -34.57 13.46
C ARG A 125 0.24 -34.35 14.65
N ALA A 126 0.51 -35.02 15.78
CA ALA A 126 -0.25 -34.83 17.00
C ALA A 126 -0.08 -33.41 17.55
N VAL A 127 1.14 -32.90 17.62
CA VAL A 127 1.44 -31.53 18.08
C VAL A 127 0.81 -30.48 17.16
N ILE A 128 0.99 -30.59 15.85
CA ILE A 128 0.38 -29.67 14.87
C ILE A 128 -1.14 -29.68 15.00
N HIS A 129 -1.74 -30.87 15.09
CA HIS A 129 -3.18 -30.99 15.23
C HIS A 129 -3.69 -30.30 16.50
N GLN A 130 -2.99 -30.46 17.63
CA GLN A 130 -3.35 -29.82 18.88
C GLN A 130 -3.24 -28.29 18.80
N ILE A 131 -2.11 -27.75 18.30
CA ILE A 131 -1.91 -26.30 18.14
C ILE A 131 -2.96 -25.71 17.19
N ALA A 132 -3.25 -26.38 16.08
CA ALA A 132 -4.26 -25.93 15.13
C ALA A 132 -5.67 -25.91 15.74
N LYS A 133 -6.02 -26.95 16.51
CA LYS A 133 -7.30 -27.01 17.21
C LYS A 133 -7.44 -25.91 18.26
N ASP A 134 -6.37 -25.65 19.03
CA ASP A 134 -6.37 -24.58 20.03
C ASP A 134 -6.49 -23.21 19.35
N ALA A 135 -5.79 -22.99 18.22
CA ALA A 135 -5.91 -21.76 17.45
C ALA A 135 -7.33 -21.56 16.89
N GLU A 136 -7.96 -22.63 16.39
CA GLU A 136 -9.36 -22.60 15.93
C GLU A 136 -10.30 -22.18 17.07
N GLN A 137 -10.13 -22.76 18.27
CA GLN A 137 -10.92 -22.39 19.45
C GLN A 137 -10.72 -20.92 19.84
N GLN A 138 -9.48 -20.41 19.82
CA GLN A 138 -9.20 -18.99 20.09
C GLN A 138 -9.82 -18.07 19.04
N ALA A 139 -9.79 -18.45 17.76
CA ALA A 139 -10.43 -17.69 16.69
C ALA A 139 -11.96 -17.65 16.86
N GLN A 140 -12.59 -18.78 17.20
CA GLN A 140 -14.01 -18.84 17.50
C GLN A 140 -14.38 -17.95 18.70
N HIS A 141 -13.56 -17.97 19.76
CA HIS A 141 -13.75 -17.10 20.92
C HIS A 141 -13.65 -15.62 20.55
N LEU A 142 -12.63 -15.23 19.78
CA LEU A 142 -12.48 -13.86 19.29
C LEU A 142 -13.69 -13.39 18.48
N LEU A 143 -14.19 -14.24 17.57
CA LEU A 143 -15.39 -13.94 16.79
C LEU A 143 -16.63 -13.76 17.68
N ALA A 144 -16.77 -14.59 18.72
CA ALA A 144 -17.84 -14.44 19.71
C ALA A 144 -17.71 -13.11 20.47
N THR A 145 -16.52 -12.73 20.94
CA THR A 145 -16.29 -11.43 21.61
C THR A 145 -16.70 -10.25 20.72
N ILE A 146 -16.34 -10.28 19.43
CA ILE A 146 -16.73 -9.23 18.49
C ILE A 146 -18.26 -9.16 18.33
N ARG A 147 -18.90 -10.32 18.17
CA ARG A 147 -20.33 -10.41 17.90
C ARG A 147 -21.17 -10.03 19.11
N GLU A 148 -20.78 -10.49 20.28
CA GLU A 148 -21.61 -10.44 21.50
C GLU A 148 -21.30 -9.23 22.38
N GLN A 149 -20.08 -8.67 22.30
CA GLN A 149 -19.67 -7.56 23.17
C GLN A 149 -19.37 -6.29 22.36
N VAL A 150 -18.47 -6.37 21.38
CA VAL A 150 -17.99 -5.17 20.65
C VAL A 150 -19.08 -4.55 19.78
N SER A 151 -19.77 -5.35 18.96
CA SER A 151 -20.76 -4.84 18.00
C SER A 151 -21.98 -4.19 18.68
N PRO A 152 -22.58 -4.80 19.73
CA PRO A 152 -23.67 -4.17 20.47
C PRO A 152 -23.24 -2.88 21.16
N LEU A 153 -22.06 -2.85 21.77
CA LEU A 153 -21.55 -1.68 22.49
C LEU A 153 -21.33 -0.49 21.55
N ILE A 154 -20.71 -0.70 20.39
CA ILE A 154 -20.54 0.36 19.38
C ILE A 154 -21.91 0.90 18.92
N SER A 155 -22.88 0.00 18.72
CA SER A 155 -24.23 0.40 18.33
C SER A 155 -24.91 1.25 19.40
N HIS A 156 -24.75 0.90 20.68
CA HIS A 156 -25.30 1.64 21.81
C HIS A 156 -24.64 3.01 21.97
N ILE A 157 -23.30 3.08 21.93
CA ILE A 157 -22.55 4.34 21.98
C ILE A 157 -23.00 5.30 20.88
N ASN A 158 -23.17 4.81 19.65
CA ASN A 158 -23.67 5.61 18.53
C ASN A 158 -25.09 6.16 18.79
N ALA A 159 -25.99 5.35 19.37
CA ALA A 159 -27.33 5.79 19.73
C ALA A 159 -27.31 6.86 20.84
N CYS A 160 -26.49 6.69 21.88
CA CYS A 160 -26.32 7.68 22.95
C CYS A 160 -25.74 9.00 22.44
N ALA A 161 -24.78 8.93 21.52
CA ALA A 161 -24.20 10.11 20.89
C ALA A 161 -25.24 10.91 20.08
N GLN A 162 -26.14 10.21 19.36
CA GLN A 162 -27.24 10.85 18.63
C GLN A 162 -28.28 11.46 19.57
N ALA A 163 -28.56 10.82 20.71
CA ALA A 163 -29.49 11.32 21.73
C ALA A 163 -28.94 12.49 22.55
N SER A 164 -27.65 12.84 22.40
CA SER A 164 -26.97 13.92 23.15
C SER A 164 -27.07 13.77 24.67
N ASP A 165 -27.00 12.53 25.20
CA ASP A 165 -26.97 12.25 26.64
C ASP A 165 -25.53 12.02 27.14
N PRO A 166 -24.88 13.02 27.78
CA PRO A 166 -23.48 12.94 28.15
C PRO A 166 -23.19 12.02 29.33
N ARG A 167 -24.18 11.76 30.20
CA ARG A 167 -24.00 10.92 31.40
C ARG A 167 -23.98 9.45 31.02
N THR A 168 -24.85 9.06 30.10
CA THR A 168 -24.90 7.70 29.58
C THR A 168 -23.67 7.42 28.72
N LEU A 169 -23.23 8.38 27.90
CA LEU A 169 -22.00 8.25 27.11
C LEU A 169 -20.74 8.01 27.97
N ALA A 170 -20.62 8.67 29.12
CA ALA A 170 -19.50 8.48 30.04
C ALA A 170 -19.45 7.06 30.64
N ARG A 171 -20.62 6.47 30.98
CA ARG A 171 -20.71 5.09 31.49
C ARG A 171 -20.36 4.05 30.42
N GLU A 172 -20.84 4.27 29.19
CA GLU A 172 -20.55 3.37 28.06
C GLU A 172 -19.06 3.42 27.67
N TYR A 173 -18.38 4.55 27.89
CA TYR A 173 -16.94 4.66 27.67
C TYR A 173 -16.13 3.77 28.64
N ASP A 174 -16.52 3.70 29.92
CA ASP A 174 -15.87 2.82 30.89
C ASP A 174 -16.04 1.35 30.50
N HIS A 175 -17.24 0.97 30.05
CA HIS A 175 -17.53 -0.38 29.55
C HIS A 175 -16.74 -0.70 28.26
N LEU A 176 -16.53 0.28 27.39
CA LEU A 176 -15.71 0.13 26.18
C LEU A 176 -14.26 -0.22 26.52
N SER A 177 -13.69 0.38 27.56
CA SER A 177 -12.33 0.06 28.00
C SER A 177 -12.17 -1.42 28.36
N GLU A 178 -13.14 -1.97 29.10
CA GLU A 178 -13.16 -3.39 29.48
C GLU A 178 -13.31 -4.32 28.27
N VAL A 179 -14.24 -4.01 27.37
CA VAL A 179 -14.47 -4.80 26.15
C VAL A 179 -13.25 -4.76 25.21
N VAL A 180 -12.60 -3.61 25.07
CA VAL A 180 -11.36 -3.48 24.28
C VAL A 180 -10.22 -4.27 24.90
N ALA A 181 -10.08 -4.27 26.23
CA ALA A 181 -9.08 -5.10 26.92
C ALA A 181 -9.33 -6.60 26.69
N ASN A 182 -10.58 -7.05 26.80
CA ASN A 182 -10.97 -8.45 26.54
C ASN A 182 -10.70 -8.85 25.09
N TYR A 183 -11.05 -7.99 24.13
CA TYR A 183 -10.71 -8.19 22.73
C TYR A 183 -9.20 -8.28 22.50
N GLY A 184 -8.41 -7.39 23.11
CA GLY A 184 -6.95 -7.41 23.04
C GLY A 184 -6.34 -8.72 23.55
N ASN A 185 -6.85 -9.23 24.67
CA ASN A 185 -6.43 -10.52 25.23
C ASN A 185 -6.75 -11.69 24.29
N ALA A 186 -7.93 -11.71 23.68
CA ALA A 186 -8.31 -12.75 22.71
C ALA A 186 -7.43 -12.73 21.45
N VAL A 187 -7.10 -11.54 20.93
CA VAL A 187 -6.16 -11.37 19.81
C VAL A 187 -4.76 -11.86 20.19
N ALA A 188 -4.28 -11.52 21.38
CA ALA A 188 -2.97 -11.96 21.87
C ALA A 188 -2.90 -13.49 22.01
N ALA A 189 -3.96 -14.12 22.53
CA ALA A 189 -4.04 -15.57 22.66
C ALA A 189 -3.97 -16.29 21.31
N LEU A 190 -4.75 -15.82 20.31
CA LEU A 190 -4.70 -16.36 18.95
C LEU A 190 -3.33 -16.17 18.29
N THR A 191 -2.75 -14.98 18.45
CA THR A 191 -1.42 -14.67 17.89
C THR A 191 -0.36 -15.59 18.49
N GLY A 192 -0.40 -15.83 19.80
CA GLY A 192 0.50 -16.76 20.47
C GLY A 192 0.40 -18.19 19.92
N ARG A 193 -0.81 -18.71 19.65
CA ARG A 193 -0.97 -20.04 19.03
C ARG A 193 -0.41 -20.10 17.60
N MET A 194 -0.51 -19.00 16.84
CA MET A 194 0.09 -18.91 15.50
C MET A 194 1.61 -18.84 15.54
N ASP A 195 2.17 -18.22 16.57
CA ASP A 195 3.61 -18.20 16.79
C ASP A 195 4.14 -19.55 17.25
N ASP A 196 3.41 -20.29 18.08
CA ASP A 196 3.73 -21.68 18.44
C ASP A 196 3.80 -22.59 17.20
N LEU A 197 2.86 -22.43 16.26
CA LEU A 197 2.86 -23.18 15.00
C LEU A 197 4.12 -22.86 14.17
N ARG A 198 4.46 -21.57 14.04
CA ARG A 198 5.66 -21.13 13.32
C ARG A 198 6.96 -21.59 13.99
N ALA A 199 7.00 -21.61 15.32
CA ALA A 199 8.15 -22.09 16.07
C ALA A 199 8.36 -23.59 15.85
N HIS A 200 7.30 -24.38 15.93
CA HIS A 200 7.33 -25.82 15.66
C HIS A 200 7.81 -26.17 14.24
N GLU A 201 7.46 -25.35 13.25
CA GLU A 201 7.99 -25.48 11.88
C GLU A 201 9.50 -25.18 11.80
N ARG A 202 10.00 -24.19 12.55
CA ARG A 202 11.42 -23.80 12.56
C ARG A 202 12.32 -24.86 13.19
N ASP A 203 11.89 -25.46 14.30
CA ASP A 203 12.66 -26.48 15.02
C ASP A 203 12.95 -27.74 14.20
N LYS A 204 12.20 -27.94 13.10
CA LYS A 204 12.34 -29.09 12.19
C LYS A 204 13.16 -28.80 10.94
N THR A 205 13.60 -27.56 10.77
CA THR A 205 14.42 -27.13 9.62
C THR A 205 15.93 -27.13 9.87
N LEU A 206 16.37 -27.62 11.05
CA LEU A 206 17.77 -27.79 11.46
C LEU A 206 18.39 -29.10 10.97
#